data_AF-D1QTM9-F1
#
_entry.id   AF-D1QTM9-F1
#
_cell.length_a   1.000
_cell.length_b   1.000
_cell.length_c   1.000
_cell.angle_alpha   90.00
_cell.angle_beta   90.00
_cell.angle_gamma   90.00
#
_symmetry.space_group_name_H-M   'P 1'
#
loop_
_entity.id
_entity.type
_entity.pdbx_description
1 polymer ?
#
loop_
_entity_poly.entity_id
_entity_poly.type
_entity_poly.pdbx_seq_one_letter_code
_entity_poly.pdbx_strand_id
1 'polypeptide(L)'
;MKKLTWLEKGLFLLIAVLTFTACGDDKDAPVTTGSPEGTYQGWAKATFKYMPSGMALDNQKVQITANADGTVKIVYASMGVFGTMTIPSTTFVLKDNQYILAGMGKAAIAPHGGGAATEYDCNVKGSISKDKKTYSLIFTVPAAMGGLEITVNNGSAPLPMLVADVYKGYLTASSAMFAGMTEKDVTVSITANADNKTAKVVLDGKTFGISTIDNVKITKKDANYELEGTGKSLMGMGSGPKKEYACTLKGTISTTKKAAELTFTAPAVMGGLNMVFKLGTPPSPSRQSVHEDVLQAFEQFFAN
;
A
#
# COMPACT_ATOMS: atom_id res chain seq x y z
N MET A 1 -44.10 10.28 21.20
CA MET A 1 -43.76 10.77 19.85
C MET A 1 -42.38 10.25 19.46
N LYS A 2 -42.36 9.49 18.37
CA LYS A 2 -41.27 9.00 17.51
C LYS A 2 -39.84 8.90 18.07
N LYS A 3 -39.43 7.66 18.38
CA LYS A 3 -38.09 7.12 18.08
C LYS A 3 -38.21 6.27 16.82
N LEU A 4 -37.44 6.58 15.78
CA LEU A 4 -37.34 5.91 14.46
C LEU A 4 -36.05 6.49 13.83
N THR A 5 -35.06 5.81 13.27
CA THR A 5 -34.76 4.42 12.90
C THR A 5 -33.24 4.38 12.65
N TRP A 6 -32.54 3.37 13.18
CA TRP A 6 -31.13 3.08 12.81
C TRP A 6 -30.93 1.58 12.54
N LEU A 7 -31.98 0.93 12.03
CA LEU A 7 -32.08 -0.52 11.88
C LEU A 7 -32.46 -0.97 10.44
N GLU A 8 -32.29 -0.10 9.44
CA GLU A 8 -32.70 -0.36 8.05
C GLU A 8 -31.56 -0.64 7.05
N LYS A 9 -30.39 -1.14 7.48
CA LYS A 9 -29.36 -1.63 6.53
C LYS A 9 -28.82 -3.02 6.80
N GLY A 10 -29.58 -3.85 7.53
CA GLY A 10 -29.37 -5.28 7.59
C GLY A 10 -30.46 -5.99 6.79
N LEU A 11 -30.31 -6.05 5.46
CA LEU A 11 -31.16 -6.92 4.64
C LEU A 11 -30.85 -8.37 5.02
N PHE A 12 -31.64 -8.90 5.96
CA PHE A 12 -31.72 -10.32 6.27
C PHE A 12 -32.25 -11.03 5.02
N LEU A 13 -31.35 -11.68 4.27
CA LEU A 13 -31.75 -12.67 3.29
C LEU A 13 -32.07 -13.95 4.05
N LEU A 14 -33.37 -14.23 4.18
CA LEU A 14 -33.93 -15.45 4.74
C LEU A 14 -33.46 -16.63 3.87
N ILE A 15 -32.57 -17.48 4.41
CA ILE A 15 -32.19 -18.74 3.76
C ILE A 15 -33.35 -19.72 4.01
N ALA A 16 -34.14 -19.97 2.97
CA ALA A 16 -35.10 -21.06 2.95
C ALA A 16 -34.33 -22.39 2.95
N VAL A 17 -34.41 -23.12 4.06
CA VAL A 17 -33.96 -24.52 4.15
C VAL A 17 -34.90 -25.35 3.28
N LEU A 18 -34.47 -25.70 2.07
CA LEU A 18 -35.12 -26.71 1.25
C LEU A 18 -34.55 -28.08 1.64
N THR A 19 -35.34 -28.84 2.39
CA THR A 19 -35.13 -30.28 2.58
C THR A 19 -35.42 -30.99 1.27
N PHE A 20 -34.40 -31.45 0.55
CA PHE A 20 -34.59 -32.40 -0.54
C PHE A 20 -34.69 -33.81 0.04
N THR A 21 -35.91 -34.26 0.24
CA THR A 21 -36.26 -35.69 0.21
C THR A 21 -35.91 -36.22 -1.18
N ALA A 22 -34.92 -37.11 -1.25
CA ALA A 22 -34.53 -37.81 -2.45
C ALA A 22 -35.56 -38.91 -2.78
N CYS A 23 -36.42 -38.65 -3.77
CA CYS A 23 -37.11 -39.70 -4.53
C CYS A 23 -37.66 -39.08 -5.83
N GLY A 24 -37.25 -39.60 -6.99
CA GLY A 24 -37.89 -39.30 -8.28
C GLY A 24 -36.93 -38.97 -9.42
N ASP A 25 -36.98 -39.81 -10.45
CA ASP A 25 -36.21 -39.82 -11.70
C ASP A 25 -36.09 -38.49 -12.46
N ASP A 26 -34.94 -38.35 -13.14
CA ASP A 26 -34.64 -37.57 -14.35
C ASP A 26 -35.51 -36.31 -14.62
N LYS A 27 -34.95 -35.12 -14.38
CA LYS A 27 -34.40 -34.19 -15.40
C LYS A 27 -33.69 -33.00 -14.70
N ASP A 28 -32.44 -32.76 -15.10
CA ASP A 28 -31.59 -31.61 -14.77
C ASP A 28 -31.35 -31.33 -13.27
N ALA A 29 -30.58 -32.22 -12.63
CA ALA A 29 -29.77 -31.78 -11.50
C ALA A 29 -28.94 -30.56 -11.94
N PRO A 30 -28.89 -29.45 -11.17
CA PRO A 30 -27.96 -28.38 -11.49
C PRO A 30 -26.57 -29.00 -11.47
N VAL A 31 -25.92 -28.99 -12.63
CA VAL A 31 -24.63 -29.63 -12.83
C VAL A 31 -23.62 -28.97 -11.89
N THR A 32 -23.34 -29.59 -10.74
CA THR A 32 -22.19 -29.31 -9.88
C THR A 32 -20.92 -29.90 -10.51
N THR A 33 -20.61 -29.52 -11.76
CA THR A 33 -19.30 -29.83 -12.33
C THR A 33 -18.36 -28.66 -12.07
N GLY A 34 -17.50 -28.87 -11.08
CA GLY A 34 -16.46 -27.92 -10.69
C GLY A 34 -16.70 -27.29 -9.33
N SER A 35 -15.60 -26.99 -8.65
CA SER A 35 -15.58 -26.41 -7.31
C SER A 35 -14.38 -25.43 -7.22
N PRO A 36 -14.44 -24.39 -6.35
CA PRO A 36 -13.46 -23.33 -6.32
C PRO A 36 -12.13 -23.70 -5.63
N GLU A 37 -11.82 -24.98 -5.41
CA GLU A 37 -10.57 -25.36 -4.75
C GLU A 37 -9.36 -24.92 -5.57
N GLY A 38 -8.30 -24.56 -4.85
CA GLY A 38 -7.06 -24.16 -5.47
C GLY A 38 -6.19 -23.32 -4.56
N THR A 39 -5.04 -22.97 -5.14
CA THR A 39 -4.12 -21.99 -4.60
C THR A 39 -4.22 -20.74 -5.44
N TYR A 40 -4.60 -19.63 -4.81
CA TYR A 40 -4.74 -18.34 -5.46
C TYR A 40 -3.60 -17.44 -4.99
N GLN A 41 -2.69 -17.11 -5.91
CA GLN A 41 -1.56 -16.21 -5.66
C GLN A 41 -1.83 -14.85 -6.27
N GLY A 42 -1.48 -13.80 -5.54
CA GLY A 42 -1.67 -12.45 -6.01
C GLY A 42 -1.17 -11.42 -5.01
N TRP A 43 -1.95 -10.37 -4.79
CA TRP A 43 -1.62 -9.31 -3.85
C TRP A 43 -2.84 -8.91 -3.03
N ALA A 44 -2.63 -8.26 -1.89
CA ALA A 44 -3.71 -7.80 -1.04
C ALA A 44 -3.65 -6.28 -0.83
N LYS A 45 -4.83 -5.65 -0.80
CA LYS A 45 -5.03 -4.30 -0.27
C LYS A 45 -5.73 -4.40 1.07
N ALA A 46 -5.06 -3.95 2.13
CA ALA A 46 -5.65 -3.88 3.46
C ALA A 46 -6.05 -2.43 3.77
N THR A 47 -7.27 -2.22 4.26
CA THR A 47 -7.76 -0.91 4.75
C THR A 47 -8.29 -1.06 6.16
N PHE A 48 -8.14 -0.02 6.97
CA PHE A 48 -8.66 0.05 8.33
C PHE A 48 -8.73 1.50 8.78
N LYS A 49 -9.35 1.77 9.94
CA LYS A 49 -9.65 3.13 10.43
C LYS A 49 -8.45 4.10 10.36
N TYR A 50 -7.26 3.62 10.71
CA TYR A 50 -6.04 4.44 10.77
C TYR A 50 -5.25 4.46 9.45
N MET A 51 -5.66 3.68 8.44
CA MET A 51 -5.04 3.62 7.12
C MET A 51 -6.11 3.47 6.02
N PRO A 52 -6.91 4.53 5.77
CA PRO A 52 -8.02 4.48 4.83
C PRO A 52 -7.59 4.42 3.36
N SER A 53 -6.41 4.95 3.01
CA SER A 53 -5.83 4.83 1.65
C SER A 53 -5.45 3.40 1.30
N GLY A 54 -5.17 2.60 2.33
CA GLY A 54 -4.82 1.19 2.28
C GLY A 54 -3.32 0.91 2.13
N MET A 55 -2.94 -0.29 2.57
CA MET A 55 -1.61 -0.88 2.44
C MET A 55 -1.64 -1.96 1.37
N ALA A 56 -0.66 -1.97 0.48
CA ALA A 56 -0.46 -3.07 -0.46
C ALA A 56 0.52 -4.11 0.11
N LEU A 57 0.16 -5.38 -0.03
CA LEU A 57 1.00 -6.54 0.28
C LEU A 57 1.13 -7.39 -0.97
N ASP A 58 2.35 -7.61 -1.45
CA ASP A 58 2.60 -8.44 -2.64
C ASP A 58 2.76 -9.92 -2.27
N ASN A 59 2.71 -10.82 -3.24
CA ASN A 59 2.96 -12.26 -3.09
C ASN A 59 2.07 -12.96 -2.06
N GLN A 60 0.81 -12.53 -1.98
CA GLN A 60 -0.20 -13.08 -1.09
C GLN A 60 -0.75 -14.40 -1.62
N LYS A 61 -1.18 -15.27 -0.70
CA LYS A 61 -1.69 -16.61 -1.02
C LYS A 61 -2.97 -16.91 -0.27
N VAL A 62 -4.01 -17.33 -0.99
CA VAL A 62 -5.24 -17.92 -0.43
C VAL A 62 -5.29 -19.40 -0.79
N GLN A 63 -5.63 -20.25 0.17
CA GLN A 63 -5.86 -21.68 -0.02
C GLN A 63 -7.35 -21.97 0.11
N ILE A 64 -7.91 -22.66 -0.88
CA ILE A 64 -9.29 -23.13 -0.85
C ILE A 64 -9.28 -24.64 -1.00
N THR A 65 -9.93 -25.34 -0.07
CA THR A 65 -9.96 -26.81 0.00
C THR A 65 -11.39 -27.31 0.15
N ALA A 66 -11.75 -28.37 -0.57
CA ALA A 66 -13.05 -29.02 -0.47
C ALA A 66 -13.28 -29.60 0.92
N ASN A 67 -14.49 -29.45 1.44
CA ASN A 67 -14.98 -30.21 2.56
C ASN A 67 -15.86 -31.37 2.05
N ALA A 68 -16.02 -32.41 2.86
CA ALA A 68 -16.86 -33.57 2.52
C ALA A 68 -18.37 -33.23 2.41
N ASP A 69 -18.80 -32.12 3.02
CA ASP A 69 -20.18 -31.62 3.04
C ASP A 69 -20.54 -30.75 1.82
N GLY A 70 -19.63 -30.64 0.83
CA GLY A 70 -19.82 -29.82 -0.37
C GLY A 70 -19.52 -28.33 -0.17
N THR A 71 -19.12 -27.89 1.03
CA THR A 71 -18.59 -26.54 1.27
C THR A 71 -17.07 -26.49 1.01
N VAL A 72 -16.46 -25.31 1.13
CA VAL A 72 -14.99 -25.18 1.08
C VAL A 72 -14.42 -24.50 2.33
N LYS A 73 -13.26 -24.97 2.77
CA LYS A 73 -12.41 -24.26 3.73
C LYS A 73 -11.57 -23.22 2.99
N ILE A 74 -11.52 -21.99 3.51
CA ILE A 74 -10.65 -20.92 3.01
C ILE A 74 -9.64 -20.54 4.08
N VAL A 75 -8.36 -20.50 3.72
CA VAL A 75 -7.27 -20.01 4.58
C VAL A 75 -6.50 -18.94 3.86
N TYR A 76 -6.38 -17.77 4.48
CA TYR A 76 -5.54 -16.67 4.01
C TYR A 76 -4.52 -16.31 5.11
N ALA A 77 -3.23 -16.34 4.77
CA ALA A 77 -2.16 -15.93 5.65
C ALA A 77 -1.49 -14.68 5.08
N SER A 78 -1.57 -13.56 5.80
CA SER A 78 -1.13 -12.23 5.35
C SER A 78 0.38 -11.99 5.51
N MET A 79 1.19 -13.03 5.26
CA MET A 79 2.66 -13.01 5.39
C MET A 79 3.19 -12.32 6.67
N GLY A 80 2.47 -12.48 7.80
CA GLY A 80 2.87 -11.94 9.10
C GLY A 80 2.43 -10.51 9.38
N VAL A 81 1.66 -9.85 8.50
CA VAL A 81 1.21 -8.46 8.71
C VAL A 81 -0.09 -8.38 9.50
N PHE A 82 -1.09 -9.17 9.13
CA PHE A 82 -2.44 -9.21 9.72
C PHE A 82 -2.84 -10.61 10.21
N GLY A 83 -1.85 -11.49 10.42
CA GLY A 83 -2.07 -12.87 10.86
C GLY A 83 -2.78 -13.75 9.82
N THR A 84 -3.56 -14.71 10.32
CA THR A 84 -4.20 -15.76 9.52
C THR A 84 -5.72 -15.76 9.69
N MET A 85 -6.44 -15.75 8.57
CA MET A 85 -7.88 -15.89 8.51
C MET A 85 -8.23 -17.32 8.09
N THR A 86 -9.10 -17.97 8.85
CA THR A 86 -9.60 -19.32 8.56
C THR A 86 -11.13 -19.30 8.55
N ILE A 87 -11.69 -19.65 7.41
CA ILE A 87 -13.13 -19.82 7.17
C ILE A 87 -13.37 -21.32 6.99
N PRO A 88 -13.81 -22.05 8.02
CA PRO A 88 -13.83 -23.52 8.00
C PRO A 88 -14.86 -24.10 7.01
N SER A 89 -15.98 -23.41 6.83
CA SER A 89 -17.06 -23.81 5.93
C SER A 89 -17.60 -22.58 5.20
N THR A 90 -17.37 -22.55 3.88
CA THR A 90 -17.79 -21.48 2.97
C THR A 90 -18.74 -22.08 1.95
N THR A 91 -19.92 -21.50 1.84
CA THR A 91 -20.87 -21.83 0.78
C THR A 91 -20.51 -21.11 -0.50
N PHE A 92 -20.80 -21.74 -1.65
CA PHE A 92 -20.60 -21.11 -2.94
C PHE A 92 -21.70 -21.50 -3.93
N VAL A 93 -21.94 -20.63 -4.91
CA VAL A 93 -22.85 -20.89 -6.04
C VAL A 93 -22.13 -20.56 -7.34
N LEU A 94 -22.35 -21.39 -8.37
CA LEU A 94 -21.87 -21.09 -9.72
C LEU A 94 -22.94 -20.27 -10.45
N LYS A 95 -22.62 -19.01 -10.78
CA LYS A 95 -23.50 -18.12 -11.54
C LYS A 95 -22.65 -17.30 -12.51
N ASP A 96 -23.13 -17.12 -13.75
CA ASP A 96 -22.46 -16.29 -14.76
C ASP A 96 -20.97 -16.64 -14.94
N ASN A 97 -20.65 -17.94 -14.98
CA ASN A 97 -19.28 -18.49 -15.02
C ASN A 97 -18.36 -18.01 -13.88
N GLN A 98 -18.91 -17.74 -12.70
CA GLN A 98 -18.18 -17.40 -11.49
C GLN A 98 -18.70 -18.19 -10.30
N TYR A 99 -17.78 -18.73 -9.50
CA TYR A 99 -18.09 -19.19 -8.15
C TYR A 99 -18.21 -17.96 -7.26
N ILE A 100 -19.38 -17.72 -6.69
CA ILE A 100 -19.65 -16.66 -5.72
C ILE A 100 -19.59 -17.28 -4.33
N LEU A 101 -18.70 -16.79 -3.48
CA LEU A 101 -18.40 -17.38 -2.17
C LEU A 101 -18.83 -16.45 -1.03
N ALA A 102 -19.36 -17.04 0.04
CA ALA A 102 -19.61 -16.35 1.30
C ALA A 102 -19.45 -17.30 2.49
N GLY A 103 -18.77 -16.84 3.54
CA GLY A 103 -18.53 -17.64 4.74
C GLY A 103 -18.11 -16.81 5.96
N MET A 104 -18.19 -17.43 7.13
CA MET A 104 -17.79 -16.86 8.42
C MET A 104 -16.70 -17.71 9.05
N GLY A 105 -15.81 -17.09 9.82
CA GLY A 105 -14.71 -17.77 10.47
C GLY A 105 -14.00 -16.91 11.50
N LYS A 106 -12.72 -17.23 11.74
CA LYS A 106 -11.88 -16.55 12.73
C LYS A 106 -10.60 -16.00 12.10
N ALA A 107 -10.17 -14.84 12.56
CA ALA A 107 -8.88 -14.25 12.25
C ALA A 107 -8.01 -14.26 13.52
N ALA A 108 -6.86 -14.90 13.45
CA ALA A 108 -5.85 -14.88 14.51
C ALA A 108 -4.81 -13.81 14.19
N ILE A 109 -4.83 -12.69 14.93
CA ILE A 109 -4.00 -11.51 14.67
C ILE A 109 -3.09 -11.27 15.87
N ALA A 110 -1.78 -11.27 15.63
CA ALA A 110 -0.79 -10.93 16.64
C ALA A 110 -0.58 -9.40 16.72
N PRO A 111 -0.32 -8.84 17.92
CA PRO A 111 0.04 -7.45 18.06
C PRO A 111 1.38 -7.13 17.38
N HIS A 112 1.51 -5.89 16.92
CA HIS A 112 2.75 -5.40 16.35
C HIS A 112 3.87 -5.41 17.41
N GLY A 113 5.02 -5.99 17.08
CA GLY A 113 6.13 -6.19 18.02
C GLY A 113 6.16 -7.57 18.71
N GLY A 114 5.21 -8.45 18.38
CA GLY A 114 5.16 -9.82 18.89
C GLY A 114 4.22 -9.99 20.09
N GLY A 115 3.89 -11.25 20.40
CA GLY A 115 2.94 -11.62 21.45
C GLY A 115 1.94 -12.68 21.00
N ALA A 116 1.05 -13.08 21.91
CA ALA A 116 0.00 -14.04 21.59
C ALA A 116 -1.01 -13.43 20.60
N ALA A 117 -1.46 -14.24 19.64
CA ALA A 117 -2.51 -13.83 18.71
C ALA A 117 -3.85 -13.71 19.44
N THR A 118 -4.60 -12.65 19.13
CA THR A 118 -6.00 -12.51 19.53
C THR A 118 -6.88 -13.03 18.40
N GLU A 119 -7.94 -13.77 18.75
CA GLU A 119 -8.93 -14.23 17.80
C GLU A 119 -10.07 -13.23 17.64
N TYR A 120 -10.44 -12.96 16.39
CA TYR A 120 -11.55 -12.09 16.02
C TYR A 120 -12.50 -12.82 15.09
N ASP A 121 -13.79 -12.51 15.15
CA ASP A 121 -14.74 -12.93 14.12
C ASP A 121 -14.38 -12.27 12.79
N CYS A 122 -14.38 -13.08 11.73
CA CYS A 122 -14.19 -12.59 10.38
C CYS A 122 -15.19 -13.23 9.41
N ASN A 123 -15.35 -12.59 8.26
CA ASN A 123 -16.11 -13.14 7.15
C ASN A 123 -15.34 -12.97 5.84
N VAL A 124 -15.69 -13.80 4.87
CA VAL A 124 -15.19 -13.69 3.50
C VAL A 124 -16.36 -13.57 2.55
N LYS A 125 -16.20 -12.71 1.54
CA LYS A 125 -17.04 -12.65 0.35
C LYS A 125 -16.18 -12.50 -0.87
N GLY A 126 -16.63 -13.00 -2.01
CA GLY A 126 -15.91 -12.77 -3.24
C GLY A 126 -16.36 -13.65 -4.39
N SER A 127 -15.61 -13.57 -5.48
CA SER A 127 -15.83 -14.42 -6.64
C SER A 127 -14.53 -14.97 -7.21
N ILE A 128 -14.65 -16.11 -7.86
CA ILE A 128 -13.58 -16.79 -8.61
C ILE A 128 -14.17 -17.18 -9.96
N SER A 129 -13.52 -16.83 -11.07
CA SER A 129 -13.98 -17.25 -12.39
C SER A 129 -13.96 -18.78 -12.52
N LYS A 130 -14.83 -19.33 -13.36
CA LYS A 130 -14.94 -20.78 -13.56
C LYS A 130 -13.62 -21.42 -14.01
N ASP A 131 -12.81 -20.68 -14.77
CA ASP A 131 -11.46 -21.06 -15.21
C ASP A 131 -10.37 -20.85 -14.15
N LYS A 132 -10.73 -20.32 -12.97
CA LYS A 132 -9.88 -20.03 -11.80
C LYS A 132 -8.76 -19.01 -12.05
N LYS A 133 -8.79 -18.30 -13.18
CA LYS A 133 -7.75 -17.33 -13.55
C LYS A 133 -7.94 -15.96 -12.95
N THR A 134 -9.18 -15.58 -12.65
CA THR A 134 -9.52 -14.28 -12.06
C THR A 134 -10.28 -14.50 -10.76
N TYR A 135 -9.99 -13.69 -9.76
CA TYR A 135 -10.65 -13.79 -8.48
C TYR A 135 -10.50 -12.47 -7.71
N SER A 136 -11.44 -12.22 -6.80
CA SER A 136 -11.36 -11.17 -5.80
C SER A 136 -12.01 -11.68 -4.53
N LEU A 137 -11.25 -11.74 -3.43
CA LEU A 137 -11.72 -12.22 -2.13
C LEU A 137 -11.53 -11.11 -1.10
N ILE A 138 -12.61 -10.74 -0.43
CA ILE A 138 -12.63 -9.69 0.58
C ILE A 138 -12.83 -10.35 1.95
N PHE A 139 -11.81 -10.27 2.80
CA PHE A 139 -11.86 -10.68 4.20
C PHE A 139 -12.16 -9.46 5.06
N THR A 140 -13.18 -9.55 5.91
CA THR A 140 -13.54 -8.46 6.83
C THR A 140 -13.40 -8.94 8.27
N VAL A 141 -12.72 -8.14 9.10
CA VAL A 141 -12.54 -8.34 10.55
C VAL A 141 -13.01 -7.07 11.27
N PRO A 142 -14.33 -6.92 11.54
CA PRO A 142 -14.90 -5.65 12.01
C PRO A 142 -14.34 -5.15 13.34
N ALA A 143 -14.02 -6.08 14.25
CA ALA A 143 -13.55 -5.74 15.59
C ALA A 143 -12.04 -5.41 15.64
N ALA A 144 -11.26 -5.73 14.60
CA ALA A 144 -9.83 -5.46 14.55
C ALA A 144 -9.55 -4.08 13.95
N MET A 145 -8.67 -3.30 14.58
CA MET A 145 -8.18 -2.00 14.08
C MET A 145 -9.27 -0.99 13.67
N GLY A 146 -10.45 -1.08 14.28
CA GLY A 146 -11.60 -0.22 13.95
C GLY A 146 -12.28 -0.58 12.63
N GLY A 147 -12.13 -1.81 12.16
CA GLY A 147 -12.72 -2.33 10.92
C GLY A 147 -11.66 -2.64 9.88
N LEU A 148 -11.03 -3.81 9.99
CA LEU A 148 -10.05 -4.28 9.00
C LEU A 148 -10.77 -4.94 7.81
N GLU A 149 -10.42 -4.51 6.61
CA GLU A 149 -10.83 -5.15 5.36
C GLU A 149 -9.58 -5.48 4.54
N ILE A 150 -9.48 -6.71 4.04
CA ILE A 150 -8.40 -7.16 3.16
C ILE A 150 -8.98 -7.70 1.88
N THR A 151 -8.72 -7.02 0.77
CA THR A 151 -9.08 -7.49 -0.58
C THR A 151 -7.87 -8.15 -1.22
N VAL A 152 -7.96 -9.46 -1.49
CA VAL A 152 -6.95 -10.21 -2.25
C VAL A 152 -7.35 -10.20 -3.73
N ASN A 153 -6.42 -9.74 -4.56
CA ASN A 153 -6.57 -9.54 -6.00
C ASN A 153 -5.56 -10.40 -6.77
N ASN A 154 -5.89 -10.72 -8.01
CA ASN A 154 -4.97 -11.38 -8.94
C ASN A 154 -3.78 -10.47 -9.32
N GLY A 155 -2.65 -11.09 -9.67
CA GLY A 155 -1.47 -10.42 -10.20
C GLY A 155 -0.54 -9.86 -9.12
N SER A 156 0.32 -8.92 -9.50
CA SER A 156 1.24 -8.26 -8.57
C SER A 156 0.67 -6.96 -8.04
N ALA A 157 1.07 -6.58 -6.83
CA ALA A 157 0.70 -5.28 -6.28
C ALA A 157 1.23 -4.13 -7.15
N PRO A 158 0.46 -3.04 -7.33
CA PRO A 158 0.95 -1.85 -8.01
C PRO A 158 2.19 -1.29 -7.30
N LEU A 159 3.28 -1.08 -8.05
CA LEU A 159 4.55 -0.61 -7.49
C LEU A 159 4.43 0.70 -6.69
N PRO A 160 3.66 1.73 -7.14
CA PRO A 160 3.45 2.92 -6.34
C PRO A 160 2.87 2.65 -4.95
N MET A 161 1.99 1.66 -4.81
CA MET A 161 1.42 1.32 -3.50
C MET A 161 2.41 0.57 -2.61
N LEU A 162 3.33 -0.20 -3.20
CA LEU A 162 4.41 -0.88 -2.46
C LEU A 162 5.47 0.09 -1.96
N VAL A 163 5.68 1.20 -2.65
CA VAL A 163 6.66 2.24 -2.30
C VAL A 163 6.04 3.38 -1.48
N ALA A 164 4.72 3.55 -1.50
CA ALA A 164 4.05 4.59 -0.72
C ALA A 164 4.41 4.47 0.78
N ASP A 165 4.95 5.56 1.33
CA ASP A 165 5.37 5.68 2.71
C ASP A 165 5.84 7.11 3.03
N VAL A 166 6.16 7.34 4.30
CA VAL A 166 6.87 8.54 4.78
C VAL A 166 8.27 8.14 5.24
N TYR A 167 9.27 8.51 4.46
CA TYR A 167 10.67 8.22 4.71
C TYR A 167 11.33 9.37 5.49
N LYS A 168 11.85 9.07 6.67
CA LYS A 168 12.58 10.04 7.51
C LYS A 168 14.09 9.83 7.38
N GLY A 169 14.79 10.88 7.05
CA GLY A 169 16.21 10.80 6.71
C GLY A 169 16.96 12.10 6.88
N TYR A 170 18.05 12.21 6.13
CA TYR A 170 18.84 13.41 6.00
C TYR A 170 19.09 13.71 4.53
N LEU A 171 19.41 14.96 4.25
CA LEU A 171 19.74 15.44 2.92
C LEU A 171 21.19 15.89 2.88
N THR A 172 21.94 15.50 1.86
CA THR A 172 23.24 16.10 1.54
C THR A 172 23.11 16.89 0.25
N ALA A 173 23.44 18.18 0.28
CA ALA A 173 23.32 19.09 -0.85
C ALA A 173 24.67 19.64 -1.30
N SER A 174 24.80 19.85 -2.60
CA SER A 174 25.96 20.49 -3.24
C SER A 174 25.51 21.31 -4.44
N SER A 175 26.27 22.34 -4.79
CA SER A 175 26.07 23.17 -5.98
C SER A 175 27.42 23.69 -6.49
N ALA A 176 27.42 24.61 -7.46
CA ALA A 176 28.64 25.31 -7.84
C ALA A 176 29.16 26.27 -6.75
N MET A 177 28.30 26.66 -5.80
CA MET A 177 28.59 27.64 -4.77
C MET A 177 28.99 27.03 -3.41
N PHE A 178 28.65 25.76 -3.16
CA PHE A 178 29.01 25.05 -1.92
C PHE A 178 29.01 23.53 -2.13
N ALA A 179 29.65 22.78 -1.24
CA ALA A 179 29.67 21.32 -1.32
C ALA A 179 29.35 20.65 0.03
N GLY A 180 28.57 19.57 -0.03
CA GLY A 180 28.44 18.59 1.06
C GLY A 180 27.68 19.08 2.29
N MET A 181 26.78 20.06 2.16
CA MET A 181 25.99 20.52 3.30
C MET A 181 24.98 19.45 3.71
N THR A 182 24.86 19.17 5.00
CA THR A 182 23.91 18.19 5.52
C THR A 182 22.75 18.86 6.26
N GLU A 183 21.52 18.55 5.85
CA GLU A 183 20.29 18.87 6.56
C GLU A 183 19.74 17.61 7.23
N LYS A 184 19.46 17.69 8.54
CA LYS A 184 18.91 16.57 9.33
C LYS A 184 17.39 16.63 9.38
N ASP A 185 16.78 15.50 9.72
CA ASP A 185 15.34 15.37 9.97
C ASP A 185 14.47 15.79 8.78
N VAL A 186 14.95 15.45 7.59
CA VAL A 186 14.28 15.70 6.31
C VAL A 186 13.30 14.56 6.03
N THR A 187 12.14 14.89 5.44
CA THR A 187 11.12 13.91 5.11
C THR A 187 10.91 13.82 3.61
N VAL A 188 10.84 12.59 3.09
CA VAL A 188 10.30 12.32 1.74
C VAL A 188 9.01 11.54 1.88
N SER A 189 7.91 12.11 1.40
CA SER A 189 6.61 11.44 1.35
C SER A 189 6.34 10.93 -0.06
N ILE A 190 5.96 9.66 -0.17
CA ILE A 190 5.58 9.02 -1.44
C ILE A 190 4.13 8.57 -1.33
N THR A 191 3.29 9.01 -2.26
CA THR A 191 1.87 8.67 -2.31
C THR A 191 1.55 8.08 -3.68
N ALA A 192 0.95 6.90 -3.72
CA ALA A 192 0.45 6.33 -4.97
C ALA A 192 -0.66 7.22 -5.56
N ASN A 193 -0.59 7.50 -6.85
CA ASN A 193 -1.65 8.23 -7.53
C ASN A 193 -2.85 7.32 -7.78
N ALA A 194 -4.01 7.92 -8.06
CA ALA A 194 -5.25 7.20 -8.32
C ALA A 194 -5.16 6.23 -9.52
N ASP A 195 -4.22 6.45 -10.44
CA ASP A 195 -3.95 5.58 -11.58
C ASP A 195 -3.24 4.26 -11.20
N ASN A 196 -2.72 4.17 -9.97
CA ASN A 196 -1.86 3.09 -9.46
C ASN A 196 -0.63 2.77 -10.33
N LYS A 197 -0.25 3.67 -11.25
CA LYS A 197 0.89 3.52 -12.17
C LYS A 197 2.02 4.50 -11.84
N THR A 198 1.66 5.64 -11.28
CA THR A 198 2.60 6.69 -10.89
C THR A 198 2.46 7.01 -9.41
N ALA A 199 3.45 7.72 -8.87
CA ALA A 199 3.42 8.24 -7.52
C ALA A 199 3.73 9.73 -7.49
N LYS A 200 3.12 10.43 -6.52
CA LYS A 200 3.57 11.74 -6.09
C LYS A 200 4.69 11.58 -5.08
N VAL A 201 5.81 12.25 -5.30
CA VAL A 201 6.93 12.35 -4.36
C VAL A 201 7.08 13.80 -3.90
N VAL A 202 7.14 13.99 -2.60
CA VAL A 202 7.37 15.29 -1.96
C VAL A 202 8.59 15.19 -1.04
N LEU A 203 9.64 15.94 -1.36
CA LEU A 203 10.74 16.23 -0.45
C LEU A 203 10.38 17.48 0.34
N ASP A 204 10.36 17.38 1.66
CA ASP A 204 10.16 18.50 2.57
C ASP A 204 11.49 18.85 3.26
N GLY A 205 12.24 19.77 2.65
CA GLY A 205 13.47 20.33 3.18
C GLY A 205 13.25 21.74 3.72
N LYS A 206 13.81 22.03 4.89
CA LYS A 206 13.76 23.33 5.56
C LYS A 206 14.72 24.32 4.91
N THR A 207 15.93 23.88 4.58
CA THR A 207 16.97 24.75 4.02
C THR A 207 16.86 24.85 2.50
N PHE A 208 16.66 23.71 1.84
CA PHE A 208 16.67 23.63 0.37
C PHE A 208 15.28 23.66 -0.26
N GLY A 209 14.25 23.95 0.54
CA GLY A 209 12.87 24.10 0.09
C GLY A 209 12.16 22.77 -0.16
N ILE A 210 10.98 22.88 -0.77
CA ILE A 210 10.07 21.75 -0.98
C ILE A 210 10.11 21.34 -2.44
N SER A 211 10.41 20.08 -2.72
CA SER A 211 10.34 19.55 -4.09
C SER A 211 9.13 18.64 -4.25
N THR A 212 8.32 18.89 -5.28
CA THR A 212 7.12 18.11 -5.61
C THR A 212 7.21 17.58 -7.03
N ILE A 213 7.01 16.27 -7.19
CA ILE A 213 7.01 15.57 -8.46
C ILE A 213 5.78 14.68 -8.50
N ASP A 214 4.78 15.04 -9.30
CA ASP A 214 3.46 14.40 -9.25
C ASP A 214 3.40 13.06 -9.99
N ASN A 215 4.24 12.83 -11.01
CA ASN A 215 4.15 11.65 -11.88
C ASN A 215 5.45 10.85 -11.90
N VAL A 216 5.91 10.41 -10.73
CA VAL A 216 7.11 9.56 -10.63
C VAL A 216 6.80 8.18 -11.19
N LYS A 217 7.64 7.73 -12.13
CA LYS A 217 7.67 6.37 -12.64
C LYS A 217 8.46 5.50 -11.66
N ILE A 218 7.92 4.32 -11.36
CA ILE A 218 8.55 3.35 -10.47
C ILE A 218 8.76 2.05 -11.25
N THR A 219 9.97 1.54 -11.24
CA THR A 219 10.32 0.21 -11.77
C THR A 219 10.90 -0.65 -10.66
N LYS A 220 10.76 -1.97 -10.76
CA LYS A 220 11.40 -2.92 -9.83
C LYS A 220 12.57 -3.58 -10.53
N LYS A 221 13.74 -3.54 -9.90
CA LYS A 221 14.96 -4.21 -10.37
C LYS A 221 15.61 -4.91 -9.18
N ASP A 222 15.64 -6.24 -9.24
CA ASP A 222 16.18 -7.10 -8.18
C ASP A 222 15.56 -6.76 -6.80
N ALA A 223 16.40 -6.36 -5.85
CA ALA A 223 16.03 -5.99 -4.48
C ALA A 223 15.70 -4.50 -4.31
N ASN A 224 15.54 -3.73 -5.39
CA ASN A 224 15.27 -2.29 -5.34
C ASN A 224 14.08 -1.88 -6.22
N TYR A 225 13.42 -0.82 -5.79
CA TYR A 225 12.56 0.02 -6.61
C TYR A 225 13.38 1.20 -7.12
N GLU A 226 13.33 1.47 -8.41
CA GLU A 226 13.95 2.63 -9.04
C GLU A 226 12.88 3.68 -9.31
N LEU A 227 13.19 4.94 -8.99
CA LEU A 227 12.28 6.07 -9.10
C LEU A 227 12.88 7.08 -10.07
N GLU A 228 12.06 7.55 -11.02
CA GLU A 228 12.44 8.61 -11.95
C GLU A 228 11.26 9.55 -12.23
N GLY A 229 11.51 10.86 -12.26
CA GLY A 229 10.47 11.83 -12.60
C GLY A 229 10.98 13.25 -12.75
N THR A 230 10.09 14.13 -13.22
CA THR A 230 10.33 15.57 -13.36
C THR A 230 9.22 16.35 -12.68
N GLY A 231 9.58 17.45 -12.03
CA GLY A 231 8.67 18.26 -11.23
C GLY A 231 9.27 19.61 -10.91
N LYS A 232 8.90 20.15 -9.76
CA LYS A 232 9.29 21.50 -9.34
C LYS A 232 9.81 21.53 -7.92
N SER A 233 10.76 22.42 -7.67
CA SER A 233 11.22 22.78 -6.33
C SER A 233 10.84 24.23 -6.03
N LEU A 234 10.13 24.43 -4.93
CA LEU A 234 9.81 25.74 -4.40
C LEU A 234 10.88 26.14 -3.39
N MET A 235 11.72 27.10 -3.77
CA MET A 235 12.88 27.54 -2.99
C MET A 235 12.83 29.04 -2.75
N GLY A 236 13.36 29.47 -1.60
CA GLY A 236 13.45 30.88 -1.24
C GLY A 236 14.17 31.02 0.09
N MET A 237 14.68 32.22 0.35
CA MET A 237 15.38 32.53 1.59
C MET A 237 14.50 33.34 2.55
N GLY A 238 14.56 32.99 3.84
CA GLY A 238 13.90 33.74 4.91
C GLY A 238 12.38 33.87 4.72
N SER A 239 11.85 35.06 4.96
CA SER A 239 10.43 35.42 4.73
C SER A 239 10.15 35.93 3.31
N GLY A 240 11.14 35.90 2.41
CA GLY A 240 11.01 36.38 1.04
C GLY A 240 10.09 35.52 0.17
N PRO A 241 9.67 36.02 -1.00
CA PRO A 241 8.84 35.27 -1.93
C PRO A 241 9.61 34.03 -2.44
N LYS A 242 8.97 32.87 -2.34
CA LYS A 242 9.52 31.63 -2.87
C LYS A 242 9.37 31.60 -4.40
N LYS A 243 10.41 31.14 -5.10
CA LYS A 243 10.44 30.93 -6.55
C LYS A 243 10.36 29.44 -6.87
N GLU A 244 9.69 29.09 -7.97
CA GLU A 244 9.65 27.71 -8.48
C GLU A 244 10.78 27.47 -9.48
N TYR A 245 11.43 26.30 -9.34
CA TYR A 245 12.49 25.84 -10.23
C TYR A 245 12.18 24.44 -10.76
N ALA A 246 12.53 24.15 -12.00
CA ALA A 246 12.42 22.79 -12.53
C ALA A 246 13.34 21.85 -11.75
N CYS A 247 12.83 20.67 -11.42
CA CYS A 247 13.54 19.65 -10.65
C CYS A 247 13.37 18.27 -11.30
N THR A 248 14.39 17.43 -11.21
CA THR A 248 14.32 16.00 -11.56
C THR A 248 14.56 15.13 -10.34
N LEU A 249 13.99 13.93 -10.32
CA LEU A 249 14.25 12.89 -9.32
C LEU A 249 14.83 11.66 -10.00
N LYS A 250 15.88 11.10 -9.39
CA LYS A 250 16.35 9.73 -9.62
C LYS A 250 16.73 9.10 -8.31
N GLY A 251 16.44 7.82 -8.10
CA GLY A 251 16.91 7.15 -6.90
C GLY A 251 16.38 5.75 -6.74
N THR A 252 16.73 5.16 -5.60
CA THR A 252 16.32 3.79 -5.27
C THR A 252 15.79 3.67 -3.85
N ILE A 253 14.89 2.71 -3.67
CA ILE A 253 14.36 2.29 -2.37
C ILE A 253 14.44 0.77 -2.33
N SER A 254 15.03 0.20 -1.28
CA SER A 254 15.09 -1.25 -1.14
C SER A 254 13.71 -1.87 -0.99
N THR A 255 13.52 -3.11 -1.43
CA THR A 255 12.22 -3.81 -1.32
C THR A 255 11.78 -4.03 0.12
N THR A 256 12.72 -3.97 1.08
CA THR A 256 12.44 -4.02 2.52
C THR A 256 12.14 -2.65 3.12
N LYS A 257 12.24 -1.57 2.34
CA LYS A 257 12.13 -0.16 2.75
C LYS A 257 13.14 0.27 3.83
N LYS A 258 14.16 -0.54 4.12
CA LYS A 258 15.19 -0.25 5.13
C LYS A 258 16.36 0.58 4.59
N ALA A 259 16.38 0.86 3.30
CA ALA A 259 17.36 1.74 2.66
C ALA A 259 16.66 2.54 1.55
N ALA A 260 16.97 3.82 1.47
CA ALA A 260 16.52 4.70 0.39
C ALA A 260 17.60 5.74 0.12
N GLU A 261 17.86 5.99 -1.16
CA GLU A 261 18.73 7.05 -1.64
C GLU A 261 18.06 7.74 -2.84
N LEU A 262 17.64 8.99 -2.68
CA LEU A 262 16.87 9.75 -3.66
C LEU A 262 17.56 11.06 -3.98
N THR A 263 17.86 11.30 -5.25
CA THR A 263 18.57 12.47 -5.73
C THR A 263 17.61 13.40 -6.46
N PHE A 264 17.51 14.62 -5.96
CA PHE A 264 16.74 15.73 -6.53
C PHE A 264 17.72 16.74 -7.12
N THR A 265 17.53 17.10 -8.39
CA THR A 265 18.42 18.04 -9.08
C THR A 265 17.65 19.23 -9.61
N ALA A 266 18.09 20.44 -9.26
CA ALA A 266 17.56 21.71 -9.74
C ALA A 266 18.68 22.49 -10.48
N PRO A 267 18.86 22.25 -11.80
CA PRO A 267 20.01 22.77 -12.55
C PRO A 267 20.12 24.30 -12.58
N ALA A 268 18.98 24.99 -12.54
CA ALA A 268 18.93 26.46 -12.60
C ALA A 268 19.24 27.15 -11.26
N VAL A 269 19.41 26.39 -10.17
CA VAL A 269 19.65 26.93 -8.83
C VAL A 269 21.13 26.85 -8.50
N MET A 270 21.74 27.98 -8.13
CA MET A 270 23.13 28.08 -7.63
C MET A 270 24.18 27.37 -8.52
N GLY A 271 24.00 27.46 -9.84
CA GLY A 271 24.91 26.81 -10.81
C GLY A 271 24.81 25.29 -10.86
N GLY A 272 23.71 24.70 -10.35
CA GLY A 272 23.43 23.27 -10.42
C GLY A 272 23.28 22.63 -9.05
N LEU A 273 22.16 22.89 -8.37
CA LEU A 273 21.88 22.30 -7.07
C LEU A 273 21.52 20.82 -7.19
N ASN A 274 22.22 20.00 -6.41
CA ASN A 274 21.98 18.58 -6.27
C ASN A 274 21.74 18.23 -4.80
N MET A 275 20.67 17.49 -4.53
CA MET A 275 20.19 17.17 -3.19
C MET A 275 19.96 15.66 -3.06
N VAL A 276 20.77 14.99 -2.23
CA VAL A 276 20.72 13.53 -2.04
C VAL A 276 20.11 13.22 -0.69
N PHE A 277 18.88 12.70 -0.69
CA PHE A 277 18.20 12.18 0.48
C PHE A 277 18.68 10.76 0.78
N LYS A 278 18.97 10.46 2.04
CA LYS A 278 19.29 9.12 2.53
C LYS A 278 18.47 8.80 3.78
N LEU A 279 17.94 7.58 3.84
CA LEU A 279 17.16 7.11 4.98
C LEU A 279 18.01 7.06 6.27
N GLY A 280 17.42 7.46 7.40
CA GLY A 280 18.04 7.37 8.72
C GLY A 280 18.80 8.62 9.15
N THR A 281 19.80 8.46 10.02
CA THR A 281 20.59 9.57 10.55
C THR A 281 21.89 9.73 9.76
N PRO A 282 22.39 10.97 9.57
CA PRO A 282 23.66 11.18 8.90
C PRO A 282 24.82 10.57 9.71
N PRO A 283 25.91 10.14 9.05
CA PRO A 283 27.14 9.79 9.75
C PRO A 283 27.66 11.00 10.55
N SER A 284 28.32 10.72 11.68
CA SER A 284 28.83 11.76 12.59
C SER A 284 29.70 12.77 11.82
N PRO A 285 29.52 14.09 12.03
CA PRO A 285 30.14 15.09 11.17
C PRO A 285 31.67 15.07 11.31
N SER A 286 32.39 15.00 10.20
CA SER A 286 33.72 15.60 10.13
C SER A 286 33.53 17.11 10.24
N ARG A 287 34.06 17.70 11.31
CA ARG A 287 34.01 19.14 11.64
C ARG A 287 34.22 20.00 10.38
N GLN A 288 33.21 20.73 9.93
CA GLN A 288 33.41 21.81 8.97
C GLN A 288 32.37 22.92 9.06
N SER A 289 32.87 24.14 8.90
CA SER A 289 32.31 25.48 9.05
C SER A 289 31.28 25.88 7.97
N VAL A 290 30.45 24.94 7.50
CA VAL A 290 29.68 25.03 6.24
C VAL A 290 28.43 25.93 6.32
N HIS A 291 28.04 26.43 7.50
CA HIS A 291 26.74 27.10 7.64
C HIS A 291 26.73 28.56 7.14
N GLU A 292 27.83 29.31 7.27
CA GLU A 292 27.88 30.72 6.84
C GLU A 292 27.99 30.85 5.32
N ASP A 293 28.89 30.09 4.68
CA ASP A 293 29.09 30.11 3.23
C ASP A 293 27.81 29.74 2.45
N VAL A 294 26.99 28.83 2.99
CA VAL A 294 25.73 28.45 2.35
C VAL A 294 24.68 29.53 2.49
N LEU A 295 24.54 30.15 3.68
CA LEU A 295 23.64 31.29 3.82
C LEU A 295 24.06 32.41 2.87
N GLN A 296 25.35 32.70 2.75
CA GLN A 296 25.85 33.71 1.82
C GLN A 296 25.59 33.34 0.35
N ALA A 297 25.78 32.08 -0.04
CA ALA A 297 25.46 31.61 -1.39
C ALA A 297 23.96 31.77 -1.72
N PHE A 298 23.08 31.45 -0.77
CA PHE A 298 21.65 31.67 -0.92
C PHE A 298 21.32 33.17 -1.01
N GLU A 299 21.93 34.02 -0.19
CA GLU A 299 21.73 35.49 -0.23
C GLU A 299 22.11 36.03 -1.61
N GLN A 300 23.30 35.67 -2.10
CA GLN A 300 23.77 36.10 -3.42
C GLN A 300 22.86 35.61 -4.56
N PHE A 301 22.36 34.38 -4.48
CA PHE A 301 21.51 33.83 -5.53
C PHE A 301 20.12 34.48 -5.54
N PHE A 302 19.50 34.70 -4.37
CA PHE A 302 18.14 35.25 -4.26
C PHE A 302 18.07 36.78 -4.29
N ALA A 303 19.18 37.48 -4.07
CA ALA A 303 19.28 38.93 -4.24
C ALA A 303 19.27 39.37 -5.72
N ASN A 304 19.51 38.44 -6.65
CA ASN A 304 19.48 38.64 -8.11
C ASN A 304 18.20 38.05 -8.75
#